data_AF-A0A2D7ZHT9-F1
#
_entry.id   AF-A0A2D7ZHT9-F1
#
_cell.length_a   1.000
_cell.length_b   1.000
_cell.length_c   1.000
_cell.angle_alpha   90.00
_cell.angle_beta   90.00
_cell.angle_gamma   90.00
#
_symmetry.space_group_name_H-M   'P 1'
#
loop_
_entity.id
_entity.type
_entity.pdbx_description
1 polymer ?
#
loop_
_entity_poly.entity_id
_entity_poly.type
_entity_poly.pdbx_seq_one_letter_code
_entity_poly.pdbx_strand_id
1 'polypeptide(L)'
;MRGNITIDPLACATAVANPQIREVRSLKSGQILEARRFIESVRYDRLVQVRSQIKQAMDAGSPRVACAICGTAVYIVSSPDKAFFFRIGSRTVPARPRPATA
;
A
#
# COMPACT_ATOMS: atom_id res chain seq x y z
N MET A 1 26.26 -8.91 1.09
CA MET A 1 25.89 -10.01 2.01
C MET A 1 24.40 -9.91 2.30
N ARG A 2 23.57 -10.86 1.84
CA ARG A 2 22.14 -10.91 2.18
C ARG A 2 21.97 -12.01 3.21
N GLY A 3 22.02 -11.64 4.49
CA GLY A 3 21.71 -12.56 5.58
C GLY A 3 20.24 -13.00 5.45
N ASN A 4 19.95 -14.26 5.76
CA ASN A 4 18.58 -14.71 5.95
C ASN A 4 17.95 -13.84 7.04
N ILE A 5 17.15 -12.84 6.64
CA ILE A 5 16.43 -12.01 7.60
C ILE A 5 15.31 -12.90 8.13
N THR A 6 15.47 -13.55 9.28
CA THR A 6 14.33 -14.21 9.95
C THR A 6 13.48 -13.09 10.57
N ILE A 7 12.28 -12.85 10.03
CA ILE A 7 11.34 -11.87 10.60
C ILE A 7 10.32 -12.67 11.38
N ASP A 8 10.24 -12.40 12.68
CA ASP A 8 9.17 -12.93 13.51
C ASP A 8 7.82 -12.53 12.92
N PRO A 9 6.91 -13.48 12.66
CA PRO A 9 5.59 -13.18 12.07
C PRO A 9 4.73 -12.28 12.97
N LEU A 10 5.06 -12.26 14.27
CA LEU A 10 4.43 -11.45 15.30
C LEU A 10 5.04 -10.03 15.42
N ALA A 11 6.19 -9.78 14.81
CA ALA A 11 6.84 -8.47 14.80
C ALA A 11 6.13 -7.50 13.85
N CYS A 12 6.28 -6.21 14.12
CA CYS A 12 5.79 -5.15 13.25
C CYS A 12 6.49 -5.21 11.90
N ALA A 13 5.75 -4.92 10.84
CA ALA A 13 6.34 -4.87 9.51
C ALA A 13 7.25 -3.65 9.36
N THR A 14 8.37 -3.83 8.67
CA THR A 14 9.30 -2.74 8.39
C THR A 14 8.86 -2.00 7.13
N ALA A 15 8.73 -0.68 7.21
CA ALA A 15 8.53 0.17 6.04
C ALA A 15 9.87 0.54 5.40
N VAL A 16 9.89 0.72 4.08
CA VAL A 16 11.08 1.31 3.44
C VAL A 16 11.29 2.73 3.96
N ALA A 17 12.55 3.13 4.17
CA ALA A 17 12.88 4.43 4.72
C ALA A 17 12.41 5.60 3.84
N ASN A 18 12.45 5.42 2.51
CA ASN A 18 12.11 6.46 1.55
C ASN A 18 11.11 5.94 0.49
N PRO A 19 9.83 5.77 0.84
CA PRO A 19 8.82 5.29 -0.10
C PRO A 19 8.45 6.41 -1.08
N GLN A 20 8.30 6.06 -2.36
CA GLN A 20 7.79 7.00 -3.38
C GLN A 20 6.40 7.55 -3.03
N ILE A 21 5.62 6.77 -2.27
CA ILE A 21 4.28 7.14 -1.83
C ILE A 21 4.28 7.14 -0.30
N ARG A 22 4.27 8.34 0.28
CA ARG A 22 4.25 8.53 1.74
C ARG A 22 2.83 8.50 2.31
N GLU A 23 1.84 8.85 1.51
CA GLU A 23 0.44 8.94 1.92
C GLU A 23 -0.46 8.24 0.91
N VAL A 24 -1.29 7.35 1.40
CA VAL A 24 -2.28 6.60 0.62
C VAL A 24 -3.66 6.90 1.14
N ARG A 25 -4.61 7.04 0.22
CA ARG A 25 -6.02 7.19 0.54
C ARG A 25 -6.71 5.84 0.42
N SER A 26 -7.41 5.44 1.46
CA SER A 26 -8.27 4.27 1.47
C SER A 26 -9.54 4.58 0.68
N LEU A 27 -9.78 3.89 -0.43
CA LEU A 27 -10.99 4.06 -1.24
C LEU A 27 -12.23 3.46 -0.56
N LYS A 28 -12.03 2.55 0.40
CA LYS A 28 -13.11 1.95 1.19
C LYS A 28 -13.76 2.94 2.17
N SER A 29 -12.95 3.79 2.80
CA SER A 29 -13.40 4.67 3.89
C SER A 29 -13.13 6.15 3.62
N GLY A 30 -12.43 6.48 2.53
CA GLY A 30 -12.01 7.84 2.20
C GLY A 30 -10.84 8.39 3.04
N GLN A 31 -10.41 7.69 4.07
CA GLN A 31 -9.35 8.11 5.01
C GLN A 31 -7.97 8.13 4.36
N ILE A 32 -7.16 9.11 4.73
CA ILE A 32 -5.74 9.18 4.37
C ILE A 32 -4.94 8.44 5.44
N LEU A 33 -4.09 7.53 5.01
CA LEU A 33 -3.22 6.69 5.80
C LEU A 33 -1.78 6.99 5.40
N GLU A 34 -0.93 7.29 6.38
CA GLU A 34 0.51 7.37 6.14
C GLU A 34 1.06 5.97 5.87
N ALA A 35 1.67 5.77 4.71
CA ALA A 35 2.20 4.49 4.25
C ALA A 35 3.15 3.85 5.27
N ARG A 36 4.08 4.66 5.78
CA ARG A 36 5.11 4.20 6.72
C ARG A 36 4.49 3.79 8.06
N ARG A 37 3.70 4.69 8.65
CA ARG A 37 2.98 4.45 9.90
C ARG A 37 2.03 3.28 9.82
N PHE A 38 1.33 3.11 8.69
CA PHE A 38 0.44 1.98 8.46
C PHE A 38 1.18 0.66 8.44
N ILE A 39 2.34 0.59 7.77
CA ILE A 39 3.17 -0.61 7.72
C ILE A 39 3.75 -0.90 9.11
N GLU A 40 4.32 0.09 9.78
CA GLU A 40 4.93 -0.06 11.12
C GLU A 40 3.89 -0.35 12.21
N SER A 41 2.62 0.01 12.01
CA SER A 41 1.52 -0.29 12.96
C SER A 41 0.91 -1.68 12.79
N VAL A 42 1.25 -2.41 11.72
CA VAL A 42 0.64 -3.70 11.39
C VAL A 42 1.68 -4.81 11.48
N ARG A 43 1.29 -5.95 12.04
CA ARG A 43 2.16 -7.14 12.13
C ARG A 43 2.47 -7.68 10.74
N TYR A 44 3.66 -8.25 10.57
CA TYR A 44 4.12 -8.79 9.29
C TYR A 44 3.10 -9.73 8.62
N ASP A 45 2.60 -10.73 9.36
CA ASP A 45 1.62 -11.69 8.83
C ASP A 45 0.34 -11.00 8.31
N ARG A 46 -0.18 -10.06 9.11
CA ARG A 46 -1.39 -9.33 8.75
C ARG A 46 -1.17 -8.43 7.54
N LEU A 47 0.01 -7.81 7.43
CA LEU A 47 0.35 -6.99 6.28
C LEU A 47 0.45 -7.83 4.99
N VAL A 48 0.98 -9.06 5.08
CA VAL A 48 1.01 -10.00 3.95
C VAL A 48 -0.41 -10.36 3.50
N GLN A 49 -1.34 -10.59 4.43
CA GLN A 49 -2.75 -10.81 4.09
C GLN A 49 -3.38 -9.58 3.41
N VAL A 50 -3.15 -8.38 3.97
CA VAL A 50 -3.65 -7.12 3.40
C VAL A 50 -3.10 -6.89 1.99
N ARG A 51 -1.81 -7.15 1.78
CA ARG A 51 -1.16 -7.09 0.47
C ARG A 51 -1.88 -7.98 -0.55
N SER A 52 -2.11 -9.24 -0.21
CA SER A 52 -2.80 -10.19 -1.08
C SER A 52 -4.23 -9.72 -1.40
N GLN A 53 -4.97 -9.22 -0.41
CA GLN A 53 -6.31 -8.68 -0.63
C GLN A 53 -6.31 -7.44 -1.55
N ILE A 54 -5.38 -6.51 -1.35
CA ILE A 54 -5.26 -5.32 -2.21
C ILE A 54 -4.91 -5.74 -3.63
N LYS A 55 -3.97 -6.67 -3.81
CA LYS A 55 -3.58 -7.17 -5.13
C LYS A 55 -4.74 -7.87 -5.85
N GLN A 56 -5.47 -8.73 -5.15
CA GLN A 56 -6.67 -9.38 -5.71
C GLN A 56 -7.75 -8.36 -6.09
N ALA A 57 -7.97 -7.35 -5.25
CA ALA A 57 -8.94 -6.30 -5.54
C ALA A 57 -8.51 -5.43 -6.74
N MET A 58 -7.21 -5.17 -6.89
CA MET A 58 -6.64 -4.50 -8.07
C MET A 58 -6.83 -5.32 -9.34
N ASP A 59 -6.62 -6.64 -9.26
CA ASP A 59 -6.80 -7.57 -10.38
C ASP A 59 -8.26 -7.62 -10.84
N ALA A 60 -9.18 -7.69 -9.86
CA ALA A 60 -10.62 -7.61 -10.04
C ALA A 60 -11.14 -6.22 -10.47
N GLY A 61 -10.25 -5.22 -10.65
CA GLY A 61 -10.61 -3.87 -11.10
C GLY A 61 -11.25 -2.98 -10.03
N SER A 62 -11.28 -3.41 -8.77
CA SER A 62 -11.82 -2.66 -7.63
C SER A 62 -10.69 -2.30 -6.64
N PRO A 63 -9.84 -1.31 -6.95
CA PRO A 63 -8.74 -0.92 -6.09
C PRO A 63 -9.24 -0.48 -4.70
N ARG A 64 -8.60 -0.97 -3.64
CA ARG A 64 -8.98 -0.60 -2.26
C ARG A 64 -8.26 0.63 -1.73
N VAL A 65 -7.09 0.94 -2.28
CA VAL A 65 -6.23 2.05 -1.87
C VAL A 65 -5.72 2.78 -3.10
N ALA A 66 -5.61 4.10 -2.98
CA ALA A 66 -5.10 5.00 -4.00
C ALA A 66 -4.04 5.94 -3.41
N CYS A 67 -3.23 6.58 -4.23
CA CYS A 67 -2.34 7.64 -3.80
C CYS A 67 -3.18 8.85 -3.33
N ALA A 68 -2.86 9.43 -2.17
CA ALA A 68 -3.59 10.61 -1.69
C ALA A 68 -3.34 11.85 -2.57
N ILE A 69 -2.16 11.92 -3.21
CA ILE A 69 -1.72 13.03 -4.06
C ILE A 69 -2.30 12.90 -5.47
N CYS A 70 -2.03 11.75 -6.12
CA CYS A 70 -2.36 11.56 -7.54
C CYS A 70 -3.75 10.94 -7.77
N GLY A 71 -4.35 10.31 -6.76
CA GLY A 71 -5.61 9.56 -6.89
C GLY A 71 -5.48 8.22 -7.62
N THR A 72 -4.28 7.86 -8.09
CA THR A 72 -4.05 6.60 -8.81
C THR A 72 -4.09 5.41 -7.87
N ALA A 73 -4.65 4.28 -8.32
CA ALA A 73 -4.68 3.05 -7.55
C ALA A 73 -3.27 2.55 -7.21
N VAL A 74 -3.06 2.22 -5.94
CA VAL A 74 -1.77 1.73 -5.43
C VAL A 74 -1.93 0.35 -4.84
N TYR A 75 -0.82 -0.37 -4.70
CA TYR A 75 -0.79 -1.67 -4.04
C TYR A 75 0.47 -1.81 -3.22
N ILE A 76 0.41 -2.68 -2.21
CA ILE A 76 1.56 -2.98 -1.36
C ILE A 76 2.47 -3.97 -2.09
N VAL A 77 3.76 -3.72 -2.04
CA VAL A 77 4.81 -4.61 -2.51
C VAL A 77 5.86 -4.81 -1.42
N SER A 78 6.55 -5.94 -1.50
CA SER A 78 7.61 -6.31 -0.57
C SER A 78 8.94 -6.24 -1.30
N SER A 79 9.90 -5.55 -0.71
CA SER A 79 11.30 -5.57 -1.13
C SER A 79 11.98 -6.89 -0.75
N PRO A 80 13.08 -7.27 -1.43
CA PRO A 80 13.91 -8.41 -1.02
C PRO A 80 14.50 -8.25 0.38
N ASP A 81 14.57 -7.02 0.89
CA ASP A 81 15.01 -6.69 2.26
C ASP A 81 13.90 -6.85 3.31
N LYS A 82 12.77 -7.47 2.95
CA LYS A 82 11.56 -7.61 3.79
C LYS A 82 10.91 -6.29 4.23
N ALA A 83 11.35 -5.17 3.68
CA ALA A 83 10.67 -3.89 3.79
C ALA A 83 9.47 -3.84 2.86
N PHE A 84 8.37 -3.22 3.30
CA PHE A 84 7.18 -3.00 2.47
C PHE A 84 7.11 -1.56 1.98
N PHE A 85 6.52 -1.38 0.81
CA PHE A 85 6.27 -0.07 0.22
C PHE A 85 5.06 -0.10 -0.70
N PHE A 86 4.46 1.06 -0.93
CA PHE A 86 3.36 1.20 -1.89
C PHE A 86 3.92 1.51 -3.28
N ARG A 87 3.32 0.88 -4.29
CA ARG A 87 3.64 1.11 -5.69
C ARG A 87 2.37 1.45 -6.46
N ILE A 88 2.49 2.38 -7.40
CA ILE A 88 1.42 2.71 -8.33
C ILE A 88 1.28 1.56 -9.33
N GLY A 89 0.07 1.05 -9.50
CA GLY A 89 -0.23 0.14 -10.61
C GLY A 89 -0.26 0.96 -11.89
N SER A 90 0.54 0.61 -12.87
CA SER A 90 0.52 1.24 -14.22
C SER A 90 -0.84 1.10 -14.93
N ARG A 91 -1.79 0.34 -14.34
CA ARG A 91 -3.16 0.26 -14.81
C ARG A 91 -3.89 1.52 -14.38
N THR A 92 -3.91 2.51 -15.28
CA THR A 92 -4.79 3.67 -15.25
C THR A 92 -6.23 3.18 -15.06
N VAL A 93 -6.68 3.12 -13.80
CA VAL A 93 -8.10 3.14 -13.51
C VAL A 93 -8.56 4.55 -13.88
N PRO A 94 -9.60 4.76 -14.69
CA PRO A 94 -10.06 6.09 -15.01
C PRO A 94 -10.41 6.78 -13.69
N ALA A 95 -9.55 7.70 -13.27
CA ALA A 95 -9.75 8.53 -12.11
C ALA A 95 -11.02 9.32 -12.41
N ARG A 96 -12.14 8.91 -11.80
CA ARG A 96 -13.38 9.65 -11.86
C ARG A 96 -13.04 11.06 -11.35
N PRO A 97 -13.10 12.12 -12.19
CA PRO A 97 -12.72 13.45 -11.76
C PRO A 97 -13.62 13.85 -10.60
N ARG A 98 -13.07 14.58 -9.63
CA ARG A 98 -13.88 15.25 -8.60
C ARG A 98 -14.97 16.03 -9.35
N PRO A 99 -16.26 15.92 -8.99
CA PRO A 99 -17.23 16.90 -9.49
C PRO A 99 -16.74 18.26 -9.00
N ALA A 100 -16.42 19.14 -9.95
CA ALA A 100 -16.23 20.54 -9.66
C ALA A 100 -17.54 21.02 -9.04
N THR A 101 -17.53 21.33 -7.75
CA THR A 101 -18.60 22.09 -7.13
C THR A 101 -18.59 23.49 -7.76
N ALA A 102 -19.80 23.92 -8.13
CA ALA A 102 -20.16 25.08 -8.94
C ALA A 102 -19.56 26.41 -8.50
#